data_AF-A0A838YLV0-F1
#
_entry.id   AF-A0A838YLV0-F1
#
_cell.length_a   1.000
_cell.length_b   1.000
_cell.length_c   1.000
_cell.angle_alpha   90.00
_cell.angle_beta   90.00
_cell.angle_gamma   90.00
#
_symmetry.space_group_name_H-M   'P 1'
#
loop_
_entity.id
_entity.type
_entity.pdbx_description
1 polymer ?
#
loop_
_entity_poly.entity_id
_entity_poly.type
_entity_poly.pdbx_seq_one_letter_code
_entity_poly.pdbx_strand_id
1 'polypeptide(L)'
;MNQNIQLKIHPKMIVGLQGIIIGGISVEDFSAVTKLNIIDSKTILDEFIKNNIGTKQDNSYYFEDGDKLKIAVILLEMGFPIDEISIALGQYHILDYCKIF
;
A
#
# COMPACT_ATOMS: atom_id res chain seq x y z
N MET A 1 -0.92 -19.31 11.20
CA MET A 1 -2.10 -18.47 11.50
C MET A 1 -2.61 -17.92 10.18
N ASN A 2 -3.75 -18.41 9.68
CA ASN A 2 -4.42 -17.83 8.53
C ASN A 2 -5.26 -16.65 9.02
N GLN A 3 -4.70 -15.44 8.94
CA GLN A 3 -5.52 -14.25 9.02
C GLN A 3 -6.07 -14.01 7.62
N ASN A 4 -7.39 -14.16 7.45
CA ASN A 4 -8.09 -13.75 6.24
C ASN A 4 -7.93 -12.23 6.12
N ILE A 5 -6.91 -11.81 5.38
CA ILE A 5 -6.70 -10.42 4.97
C ILE A 5 -7.87 -10.08 4.05
N GLN A 6 -8.79 -9.24 4.51
CA GLN A 6 -9.88 -8.68 3.69
C GLN A 6 -9.63 -7.18 3.57
N LEU A 7 -8.75 -6.82 2.64
CA LEU A 7 -8.68 -5.45 2.15
C LEU A 7 -9.97 -5.17 1.37
N LYS A 8 -10.76 -4.20 1.81
CA LYS A 8 -11.87 -3.71 0.99
C LYS A 8 -11.30 -3.16 -0.32
N ILE A 9 -11.76 -3.72 -1.45
CA ILE A 9 -11.28 -3.35 -2.77
C ILE A 9 -11.65 -1.89 -3.04
N HIS A 10 -10.64 -1.02 -3.07
CA HIS A 10 -10.77 0.33 -3.59
C HIS A 10 -9.99 0.41 -4.91
N PRO A 11 -10.57 0.90 -6.01
CA PRO A 11 -9.84 1.07 -7.28
C PRO A 11 -8.56 1.92 -7.15
N LYS A 12 -8.49 2.73 -6.08
CA LYS A 12 -7.40 3.68 -5.80
C LYS A 12 -6.26 3.08 -4.96
N MET A 13 -6.33 1.79 -4.60
CA MET A 13 -5.34 1.15 -3.72
C MET A 13 -3.95 1.05 -4.37
N ILE A 14 -3.88 0.85 -5.69
CA ILE A 14 -2.61 0.86 -6.43
C ILE A 14 -1.91 2.22 -6.31
N VAL A 15 -2.67 3.31 -6.47
CA VAL A 15 -2.14 4.67 -6.29
C VAL A 15 -1.67 4.88 -4.85
N GLY A 16 -2.36 4.28 -3.88
CA GLY A 16 -1.96 4.30 -2.48
C GLY A 16 -0.55 3.75 -2.22
N LEU A 17 -0.10 2.77 -3.01
CA LEU A 17 1.24 2.17 -2.90
C LEU A 17 2.36 3.18 -3.19
N GLN A 18 2.10 4.17 -4.04
CA GLN A 18 3.04 5.25 -4.36
C GLN A 18 3.24 6.21 -3.17
N GLY A 19 2.20 6.35 -2.33
CA GLY A 19 2.22 7.19 -1.13
C GLY A 19 2.88 6.55 0.08
N ILE A 20 3.20 5.25 0.03
CA ILE A 20 3.87 4.56 1.13
C ILE A 20 5.36 4.87 1.12
N ILE A 21 5.79 5.58 2.16
CA ILE A 21 7.18 5.95 2.44
C ILE A 21 7.55 5.34 3.79
N ILE A 22 8.80 4.92 3.93
CA ILE A 22 9.33 4.37 5.17
C ILE A 22 9.34 5.45 6.24
N GLY A 23 8.90 5.09 7.45
CA GLY A 23 8.71 6.03 8.55
C GLY A 23 7.28 6.54 8.63
N GLY A 24 7.09 7.71 9.24
CA GLY A 24 5.77 8.29 9.53
C GLY A 24 5.26 9.19 8.41
N ILE A 25 4.03 8.95 7.97
CA ILE A 25 3.32 9.79 7.00
C ILE A 25 1.97 10.25 7.54
N SER A 26 1.65 11.53 7.32
CA SER A 26 0.33 12.09 7.63
C SER A 26 -0.67 11.78 6.52
N VAL A 27 -1.97 11.97 6.78
CA VAL A 27 -3.00 11.81 5.75
C VAL A 27 -2.82 12.87 4.65
N GLU A 28 -2.38 14.06 5.04
CA GLU A 28 -2.16 15.21 4.20
C GLU A 28 -1.01 14.97 3.21
N ASP A 29 0.13 14.48 3.72
CA ASP A 29 1.29 14.14 2.88
C ASP A 29 0.96 12.99 1.93
N PHE A 30 0.28 11.96 2.43
CA PHE A 30 -0.16 10.83 1.60
C PHE A 30 -1.11 11.31 0.50
N SER A 31 -2.07 12.18 0.83
CA SER A 31 -3.01 12.79 -0.12
C SER A 31 -2.27 13.62 -1.17
N ALA A 32 -1.27 14.40 -0.77
CA ALA A 32 -0.48 15.21 -1.68
C ALA A 32 0.32 14.36 -2.69
N VAL A 33 0.95 13.27 -2.23
CA VAL A 33 1.73 12.36 -3.08
C VAL A 33 0.84 11.57 -4.04
N THR A 34 -0.26 11.02 -3.52
CA THR A 34 -1.18 10.16 -4.30
C THR A 34 -2.18 10.95 -5.13
N LYS A 35 -2.29 12.27 -4.90
CA LYS A 35 -3.31 13.15 -5.49
C LYS A 35 -4.75 12.70 -5.19
N LEU A 36 -4.93 11.91 -4.14
CA LEU A 36 -6.24 11.51 -3.64
C LEU A 36 -6.78 12.59 -2.71
N ASN A 37 -8.09 12.61 -2.49
CA ASN A 37 -8.65 13.48 -1.45
C ASN A 37 -8.33 12.90 -0.05
N ILE A 38 -8.46 13.74 0.97
CA ILE A 38 -8.15 13.39 2.37
C ILE A 38 -8.98 12.20 2.87
N ILE A 39 -10.23 12.08 2.46
CA ILE A 39 -11.16 11.02 2.91
C ILE A 39 -10.73 9.66 2.34
N ASP A 40 -10.47 9.61 1.04
CA ASP A 40 -9.98 8.40 0.35
C ASP A 40 -8.61 8.01 0.89
N SER A 41 -7.72 8.99 1.10
CA SER A 41 -6.38 8.79 1.65
C SER A 41 -6.44 8.15 3.03
N LYS A 42 -7.25 8.71 3.92
CA LYS A 42 -7.47 8.16 5.27
C LYS A 42 -8.06 6.76 5.21
N THR A 43 -9.04 6.53 4.32
CA THR A 43 -9.68 5.23 4.17
C THR A 43 -8.69 4.16 3.76
N ILE A 44 -7.82 4.46 2.79
CA ILE A 44 -6.77 3.56 2.32
C ILE A 44 -5.76 3.25 3.44
N LEU A 45 -5.27 4.30 4.12
CA LEU A 45 -4.31 4.14 5.22
C LEU A 45 -4.90 3.32 6.38
N ASP A 46 -6.12 3.64 6.82
CA ASP A 46 -6.80 2.90 7.88
C ASP A 46 -7.04 1.43 7.47
N GLU A 47 -7.26 1.16 6.18
CA GLU A 47 -7.43 -0.21 5.69
C GLU A 47 -6.12 -1.02 5.72
N PHE A 48 -4.97 -0.40 5.43
CA PHE A 48 -3.67 -1.05 5.61
C PHE A 48 -3.43 -1.43 7.08
N ILE A 49 -3.71 -0.51 8.01
CA ILE A 49 -3.56 -0.76 9.45
C ILE A 49 -4.47 -1.91 9.90
N LYS A 50 -5.74 -1.94 9.46
CA LYS A 50 -6.67 -3.05 9.79
C LYS A 50 -6.17 -4.41 9.31
N ASN A 51 -5.38 -4.44 8.24
CA ASN A 51 -4.80 -5.65 7.67
C ASN A 51 -3.40 -5.94 8.22
N ASN A 52 -3.04 -5.33 9.36
CA ASN A 52 -1.75 -5.50 10.05
C ASN A 52 -0.54 -5.11 9.18
N ILE A 53 -0.71 -4.09 8.34
CA ILE A 53 0.34 -3.51 7.50
C ILE A 53 0.62 -2.10 8.03
N GLY A 54 1.83 -1.92 8.57
CA GLY A 54 2.20 -0.71 9.28
C GLY A 54 1.53 -0.55 10.64
N THR A 55 1.79 0.59 11.29
CA THR A 55 1.20 0.96 12.58
C THR A 55 0.68 2.39 12.54
N LYS A 56 -0.28 2.71 13.41
CA LYS A 56 -0.80 4.07 13.57
C LYS A 56 -0.43 4.57 14.95
N GLN A 57 0.24 5.71 15.00
CA GLN A 57 0.55 6.40 16.25
C GLN A 57 0.13 7.86 16.12
N ASP A 58 -0.72 8.28 17.06
CA ASP A 58 -1.38 9.59 17.04
C ASP A 58 -2.09 9.87 15.70
N ASN A 59 -1.58 10.83 14.93
CA ASN A 59 -2.13 11.27 13.66
C ASN A 59 -1.29 10.84 12.45
N SER A 60 -0.31 9.96 12.65
CA SER A 60 0.62 9.49 11.61
C SER A 60 0.58 7.97 11.45
N TYR A 61 0.84 7.53 10.23
CA TYR A 61 0.92 6.12 9.85
C TYR A 61 2.38 5.77 9.57
N TYR A 62 2.84 4.67 10.15
CA TYR A 62 4.23 4.26 10.11
C TYR A 62 4.36 2.96 9.33
N PHE A 63 5.25 2.95 8.34
CA PHE A 63 5.50 1.79 7.50
C PHE A 63 6.98 1.40 7.54
N GLU A 64 7.22 0.10 7.49
CA GLU A 64 8.55 -0.50 7.37
C GLU A 64 8.82 -0.98 5.93
N ASP A 65 10.08 -1.26 5.59
CA ASP A 65 10.50 -1.72 4.25
C ASP A 65 9.68 -2.91 3.74
N GLY A 66 9.30 -3.83 4.65
CA GLY A 66 8.52 -5.01 4.30
C GLY A 66 7.04 -4.74 4.01
N ASP A 67 6.48 -3.67 4.53
CA ASP A 67 5.03 -3.41 4.44
C ASP A 67 4.61 -3.04 3.02
N LYS A 68 5.46 -2.29 2.31
CA LYS A 68 5.21 -1.94 0.91
C LYS A 68 5.09 -3.19 0.02
N LEU A 69 5.94 -4.21 0.27
CA LEU A 69 5.88 -5.48 -0.44
C LEU A 69 4.65 -6.31 -0.04
N LYS A 70 4.27 -6.33 1.24
CA LYS A 70 3.03 -7.01 1.68
C LYS A 70 1.80 -6.47 0.95
N ILE A 71 1.68 -5.14 0.85
CA ILE A 71 0.56 -4.51 0.11
C ILE A 71 0.57 -4.97 -1.35
N ALA A 72 1.73 -4.94 -2.01
CA ALA A 72 1.85 -5.38 -3.40
C ALA A 72 1.43 -6.85 -3.59
N VAL A 73 1.87 -7.75 -2.71
CA VAL A 73 1.47 -9.17 -2.74
C VAL A 73 -0.04 -9.30 -2.60
N ILE A 74 -0.66 -8.61 -1.66
CA ILE A 74 -2.11 -8.70 -1.46
C ILE A 74 -2.87 -8.16 -2.68
N LEU A 75 -2.41 -7.05 -3.27
CA LEU A 75 -3.03 -6.52 -4.50
C LEU A 75 -2.94 -7.55 -5.65
N LEU A 76 -1.80 -8.25 -5.79
CA LEU A 76 -1.66 -9.34 -6.76
C LEU A 76 -2.61 -10.51 -6.47
N GLU A 77 -2.72 -10.94 -5.22
CA GLU A 77 -3.66 -11.99 -4.79
C GLU A 77 -5.12 -11.61 -5.05
N MET A 78 -5.45 -10.32 -4.99
CA MET A 78 -6.77 -9.78 -5.31
C MET A 78 -7.03 -9.64 -6.82
N GLY A 79 -6.05 -9.97 -7.67
CA GLY A 79 -6.17 -9.96 -9.13
C GLY A 79 -5.93 -8.60 -9.79
N PHE A 80 -5.30 -7.65 -9.09
CA PHE A 80 -4.89 -6.39 -9.71
C PHE A 80 -3.74 -6.61 -10.72
N PRO A 81 -3.68 -5.78 -11.77
CA PRO A 81 -2.67 -5.88 -12.82
C PRO A 81 -1.24 -5.68 -12.29
N ILE A 82 -0.37 -6.64 -12.57
CA ILE A 82 1.03 -6.64 -12.10
C ILE A 82 1.85 -5.48 -12.65
N ASP A 83 1.56 -5.04 -13.87
CA ASP A 83 2.20 -3.91 -14.53
C ASP A 83 1.93 -2.60 -13.77
N GLU A 84 0.68 -2.36 -13.35
CA GLU A 84 0.33 -1.20 -12.54
C GLU A 84 0.97 -1.24 -11.15
N ILE A 85 1.00 -2.40 -10.51
CA ILE A 85 1.63 -2.59 -9.19
C ILE A 85 3.15 -2.38 -9.29
N SER A 86 3.78 -2.91 -10.34
CA SER A 86 5.22 -2.74 -10.61
C SER A 86 5.60 -1.27 -10.77
N ILE A 87 4.80 -0.51 -11.51
CA ILE A 87 4.98 0.94 -11.66
C ILE A 87 4.86 1.65 -10.30
N ALA A 88 3.85 1.27 -9.51
CA ALA A 88 3.59 1.90 -8.22
C ALA A 88 4.64 1.60 -7.14
N LEU A 89 5.28 0.42 -7.19
CA LEU A 89 6.42 0.10 -6.32
C LEU A 89 7.68 0.89 -6.68
N GLY A 90 7.83 1.23 -7.95
CA GLY A 90 9.08 1.71 -8.55
C GLY A 90 9.65 0.63 -9.46
N GLN A 91 9.97 1.03 -10.71
CA GLN A 91 10.26 0.19 -11.89
C GLN A 91 11.25 -0.98 -11.73
N TYR A 92 11.97 -1.12 -10.63
CA TYR A 92 13.05 -2.09 -10.46
C TYR A 92 12.82 -3.14 -9.35
N HIS A 93 11.74 -3.10 -8.57
CA HIS A 93 11.58 -4.05 -7.46
C HIS A 93 10.78 -5.33 -7.76
N ILE A 94 9.75 -5.30 -8.62
CA ILE A 94 8.91 -6.50 -8.84
C ILE A 94 9.38 -7.37 -10.01
N LEU A 95 9.95 -6.78 -11.06
CA LEU A 95 10.42 -7.53 -12.23
C LEU A 95 11.61 -8.44 -11.90
N ASP A 96 12.40 -8.11 -10.88
CA ASP A 96 13.46 -8.99 -10.38
C ASP A 96 12.92 -10.16 -9.55
N TYR A 97 11.79 -9.99 -8.85
CA TYR A 97 11.11 -11.08 -8.14
C TYR A 97 10.37 -12.02 -9.10
N CYS A 98 9.79 -11.51 -10.19
CA CYS A 98 9.13 -12.35 -11.18
C CYS A 98 10.08 -13.19 -12.05
N LYS A 99 11.38 -12.88 -12.08
CA LYS A 99 12.40 -13.74 -12.69
C LYS A 99 12.73 -14.99 -11.87
N ILE A 100 12.17 -15.12 -10.66
CA ILE A 100 12.39 -16.25 -9.74
C ILE A 100 11.29 -17.33 -9.87
N PHE A 101 10.25 -17.07 -10.67
CA PHE A 101 9.25 -18.08 -11.09
C PHE A 101 9.47 -18.46 -12.55
#